data_AF-A0A380H5T2-F1
#
_entry.id   AF-A0A380H5T2-F1
#
_cell.length_a   1.000
_cell.length_b   1.000
_cell.length_c   1.000
_cell.angle_alpha   90.00
_cell.angle_beta   90.00
_cell.angle_gamma   90.00
#
_symmetry.space_group_name_H-M   'P 1'
#
loop_
_entity.id
_entity.type
_entity.pdbx_description
1 polymer ?
#
loop_
_entity_poly.entity_id
_entity_poly.type
_entity_poly.pdbx_seq_one_letter_code
_entity_poly.pdbx_strand_id
1 'polypeptide(L)' 'MTHDRTEAMTMASRIVILNQGEIQQIGTPEDIYNCPDNEFVATFIGSPSMNMMTITNHIDA' A
#
# COMPACT_ATOMS: atom_id res chain seq x y z
N MET A 1 -2.65 0.97 17.60
CA MET A 1 -1.90 1.51 16.46
C MET A 1 -0.45 1.07 16.63
N THR A 2 0.05 0.15 15.80
CA THR A 2 1.47 -0.24 15.79
C THR A 2 2.16 0.55 14.66
N HIS A 3 3.34 1.10 14.95
CA HIS A 3 4.17 1.75 13.94
C HIS A 3 5.17 0.77 13.31
N ASP A 4 5.19 -0.49 13.76
CA ASP A 4 6.07 -1.53 13.23
C ASP A 4 5.37 -2.30 12.10
N ARG A 5 5.96 -2.20 10.91
CA ARG A 5 5.42 -2.77 9.67
C ARG A 5 5.62 -4.29 9.60
N THR A 6 6.65 -4.82 10.24
CA THR A 6 6.97 -6.26 10.22
C THR A 6 5.97 -7.04 11.07
N GLU A 7 5.58 -6.46 12.21
CA GLU A 7 4.60 -7.05 13.12
C GLU A 7 3.22 -7.13 12.45
N ALA A 8 2.81 -6.05 11.76
CA ALA A 8 1.54 -6.01 11.01
C ALA A 8 1.50 -7.05 9.88
N MET A 9 2.60 -7.25 9.17
CA MET A 9 2.67 -8.20 8.05
C MET A 9 2.68 -9.66 8.47
N THR A 10 3.24 -9.97 9.64
CA THR A 10 3.50 -11.36 10.06
C THR A 10 2.39 -11.93 10.96
N MET A 11 1.69 -11.07 11.71
CA MET A 11 0.73 -11.52 12.73
C MET A 11 -0.73 -11.16 12.44
N ALA A 12 -1.00 -10.23 11.52
CA ALA A 12 -2.36 -9.77 11.27
C ALA A 12 -3.09 -10.68 10.28
N SER A 13 -4.27 -11.18 10.64
CA SER A 13 -5.18 -11.85 9.68
C SER A 13 -5.80 -10.86 8.69
N ARG A 14 -5.87 -9.58 9.08
CA ARG A 14 -6.41 -8.49 8.27
C ARG A 14 -5.81 -7.17 8.72
N ILE A 15 -5.43 -6.33 7.77
CA ILE A 15 -4.84 -5.02 7.98
C ILE A 15 -5.83 -3.97 7.43
N VAL A 16 -5.97 -2.87 8.18
CA VAL A 16 -6.73 -1.69 7.76
C VAL A 16 -5.73 -0.55 7.61
N ILE A 17 -5.63 0.03 6.43
CA ILE A 17 -4.81 1.21 6.18
C ILE A 17 -5.70 2.45 6.26
N LEU A 18 -5.30 3.38 7.11
CA LEU A 18 -5.99 4.64 7.36
C LEU A 18 -5.08 5.80 7.01
N ASN A 19 -5.62 6.79 6.30
CA ASN A 19 -4.96 8.04 6.01
C ASN A 19 -5.93 9.19 6.27
N GLN A 20 -5.54 10.17 7.09
CA GLN A 20 -6.35 11.36 7.43
C GLN A 20 -7.78 11.06 7.92
N GLY A 21 -8.00 9.91 8.56
CA GLY A 21 -9.32 9.50 9.05
C GLY A 21 -10.17 8.74 8.03
N GLU A 22 -9.67 8.55 6.81
CA GLU A 22 -10.32 7.75 5.77
C GLU A 22 -9.63 6.39 5.59
N ILE A 23 -10.44 5.36 5.36
CA ILE A 23 -9.97 4.01 5.07
C ILE A 23 -9.47 3.98 3.62
N GLN A 24 -8.19 3.67 3.45
CA GLN A 24 -7.56 3.59 2.14
C GLN A 24 -7.65 2.18 1.54
N GLN A 25 -7.49 1.15 2.37
CA GLN A 25 -7.61 -0.26 1.97
C GLN A 25 -7.82 -1.15 3.19
N ILE A 26 -8.55 -2.26 2.99
CA ILE A 26 -8.69 -3.32 3.99
C ILE A 26 -8.49 -4.67 3.31
N GLY A 27 -7.47 -5.42 3.74
CA GLY A 27 -7.15 -6.72 3.13
C GLY A 27 -6.27 -7.58 4.01
N THR A 28 -5.90 -8.76 3.52
CA THR A 28 -4.83 -9.55 4.15
C THR A 28 -3.48 -8.85 3.93
N PRO A 29 -2.44 -9.18 4.71
CA PRO A 29 -1.08 -8.69 4.45
C PRO A 29 -0.61 -8.94 3.01
N GLU A 30 -0.96 -10.11 2.46
CA GLU A 30 -0.62 -10.51 1.11
C GLU A 30 -1.33 -9.65 0.05
N ASP A 31 -2.64 -9.41 0.20
CA ASP A 31 -3.41 -8.58 -0.73
C ASP A 31 -2.87 -7.14 -0.75
N ILE A 32 -2.56 -6.60 0.42
CA ILE A 32 -2.07 -5.23 0.56
C ILE A 32 -0.66 -5.08 -0.04
N TYR A 33 0.17 -6.12 0.04
CA TYR A 33 1.50 -6.13 -0.54
C TYR A 33 1.47 -6.32 -2.06
N ASN A 34 0.67 -7.28 -2.55
CA ASN A 34 0.62 -7.65 -3.96
C ASN A 34 -0.25 -6.71 -4.81
N CYS A 35 -1.32 -6.17 -4.22
CA CYS A 35 -2.37 -5.41 -4.89
C CYS A 35 -2.74 -4.15 -4.08
N PRO A 36 -1.84 -3.15 -3.98
CA PRO A 36 -2.16 -1.89 -3.32
C PRO A 36 -3.24 -1.12 -4.10
N ASP A 37 -4.31 -0.68 -3.41
CA ASP A 37 -5.46 0.00 -4.05
C ASP A 37 -5.13 1.46 -4.46
N ASN A 38 -4.08 2.05 -3.89
CA ASN A 38 -3.67 3.42 -4.20
C ASN A 38 -2.16 3.63 -3.93
N GLU A 39 -1.65 4.76 -4.44
CA GLU A 39 -0.25 5.19 -4.28
C GLU A 39 0.18 5.30 -2.81
N PHE A 40 -0.72 5.76 -1.93
CA PHE A 40 -0.42 5.82 -0.50
C PHE A 40 -0.18 4.42 0.08
N VAL A 41 -1.01 3.43 -0.24
CA VAL A 41 -0.81 2.04 0.22
C VAL A 41 0.47 1.45 -0.37
N ALA A 42 0.72 1.65 -1.67
CA ALA A 42 1.91 1.13 -2.35
C ALA A 42 3.22 1.68 -1.76
N THR A 43 3.23 2.97 -1.38
CA THR A 43 4.39 3.61 -0.75
C THR A 43 4.51 3.28 0.74
N PHE A 44 3.40 3.04 1.42
CA PHE A 44 3.37 2.79 2.87
C PHE A 44 3.85 1.38 3.26
N ILE A 45 3.61 0.38 2.40
CA ILE A 45 3.83 -1.04 2.70
C ILE A 45 5.24 -1.50 2.36
N GLY A 46 5.91 -0.85 1.41
CA GLY A 46 7.30 -1.13 1.04
C GLY A 46 8.32 -0.37 1.90
N SER A 47 9.36 -1.07 2.38
CA SER A 47 10.58 -0.44 2.90
C SER A 47 11.80 -1.13 2.28
N PRO A 48 12.49 -0.53 1.30
CA PRO A 48 12.27 0.82 0.75
C PRO A 48 10.95 0.96 -0.03
N SER A 49 10.45 2.18 -0.16
CA SER A 49 9.20 2.50 -0.87
C SER A 49 9.23 2.01 -2.31
N MET A 50 8.07 1.62 -2.85
CA MET A 50 7.94 1.18 -4.25
C MET A 50 8.42 2.29 -5.20
N ASN A 51 9.21 1.92 -6.21
CA ASN A 51 9.64 2.88 -7.23
C ASN A 51 8.43 3.30 -8.07
N MET A 52 8.09 4.59 -8.04
CA MET A 52 6.98 5.15 -8.82
C MET A 52 7.53 5.87 -10.04
N MET A 53 6.99 5.55 -11.22
CA MET A 53 7.36 6.19 -12.48
C MET A 53 6.10 6.64 -13.19
N THR A 54 6.02 7.94 -13.48
CA THR A 54 4.92 8.50 -14.26
C THR A 54 5.11 8.13 -15.73
N ILE A 55 4.18 7.37 -16.29
CA ILE A 55 4.15 7.06 -17.72
C ILE A 55 3.15 8.00 -18.38
N THR A 56 3.65 8.90 -19.22
CA THR A 56 2.79 9.68 -20.13
C THR A 56 2.63 8.87 -21.41
N ASN A 57 1.43 8.35 -21.66
CA ASN A 57 1.12 7.71 -22.94
C ASN A 57 1.06 8.79 -24.03
N HIS A 58 2.16 8.96 -24.77
CA HIS A 58 2.17 9.78 -25.97
C HIS A 58 1.55 8.96 -27.11
N ILE A 59 0.24 9.06 -27.26
CA ILE A 59 -0.46 8.52 -28.44
C ILE A 59 -0.42 9.63 -29.48
N ASP A 60 0.68 9.71 -30.24
CA ASP A 60 0.73 10.54 -31.44
C ASP A 60 -0.20 9.93 -32.49
N ALA A 61 -1.20 10.71 -32.89
CA ALA A 61 -2.15 10.40 -33.96
C ALA A 61 -1.60 10.80 -35.34
#